data_AF-A0A2E8DZV6-F1
#
_entry.id   AF-A0A2E8DZV6-F1
#
_cell.length_a   1.000
_cell.length_b   1.000
_cell.length_c   1.000
_cell.angle_alpha   90.00
_cell.angle_beta   90.00
_cell.angle_gamma   90.00
#
_symmetry.space_group_name_H-M   'P 1'
#
loop_
_entity.id
_entity.type
_entity.pdbx_description
1 polymer ?
#
loop_
_entity_poly.entity_id
_entity_poly.type
_entity_poly.pdbx_seq_one_letter_code
_entity_poly.pdbx_strand_id
1 'polypeptide(L)'
;MSRIDWDIRVTFNNIMVALVSLPLILVFMVLSYQLITTAFVNPEVREDIEAYIAVLGILSGPAYMAISRFFDRWNAEEEEHIESIRRQHKTENDLRRAKGRLQEDEEPIIIEPEPDEDPLQTKLF
;
A
#
# COMPACT_ATOMS: atom_id res chain seq x y z
N MET A 1 -22.36 0.41 -11.29
CA MET A 1 -21.42 1.38 -10.68
C MET A 1 -20.84 0.70 -9.45
N SER A 2 -19.65 0.12 -9.56
CA SER A 2 -19.02 -0.58 -8.44
C SER A 2 -18.66 0.44 -7.35
N ARG A 3 -19.10 0.20 -6.12
CA ARG A 3 -18.61 0.95 -4.96
C ARG A 3 -17.18 0.49 -4.74
N ILE A 4 -16.23 1.40 -4.89
CA ILE A 4 -14.86 1.16 -4.42
C ILE A 4 -14.94 1.32 -2.91
N ASP A 5 -15.02 0.20 -2.19
CA ASP A 5 -14.89 0.18 -0.74
C ASP A 5 -13.42 0.47 -0.39
N TRP A 6 -13.14 1.73 -0.09
CA TRP A 6 -11.86 2.15 0.49
C TRP A 6 -11.84 1.72 1.95
N ASP A 7 -11.27 0.53 2.23
CA ASP A 7 -10.97 0.11 3.61
C ASP A 7 -9.75 0.89 4.12
N ILE A 8 -9.98 2.13 4.58
CA ILE A 8 -8.94 2.98 5.17
C ILE A 8 -8.76 2.58 6.63
N ARG A 9 -7.70 1.81 6.93
CA ARG A 9 -7.29 1.49 8.29
C ARG A 9 -6.37 2.59 8.85
N VAL A 10 -6.77 3.19 9.96
CA VAL A 10 -5.93 4.12 10.73
C VAL A 10 -5.43 3.40 11.98
N THR A 11 -4.17 2.95 11.97
CA THR A 11 -3.51 2.39 13.15
C THR A 11 -2.78 3.47 13.93
N PHE A 12 -2.41 3.16 15.19
CA PHE A 12 -1.58 4.07 15.99
C PHE A 12 -0.24 4.38 15.32
N ASN A 13 0.35 3.39 14.65
CA ASN A 13 1.60 3.58 13.93
C ASN A 13 1.41 4.50 12.70
N ASN A 14 0.30 4.38 11.98
CA ASN A 14 -0.04 5.31 10.88
C ASN A 14 -0.09 6.76 11.38
N ILE A 15 -0.74 6.98 12.53
CA ILE A 15 -0.80 8.30 13.16
C ILE A 15 0.60 8.77 13.57
N MET A 16 1.43 7.88 14.12
CA MET A 16 2.77 8.26 14.57
C MET A 16 3.72 8.62 13.42
N VAL A 17 3.69 7.85 12.34
CA VAL A 17 4.43 8.15 11.10
C VAL A 17 4.00 9.50 10.55
N ALA A 18 2.69 9.76 10.47
CA ALA A 18 2.16 11.03 10.01
C ALA A 18 2.57 12.20 10.93
N LEU A 19 2.46 12.03 12.26
CA LEU A 19 2.78 13.06 13.25
C LEU A 19 4.25 13.45 13.24
N VAL A 20 5.16 12.54 12.93
CA VAL A 20 6.60 12.86 12.86
C VAL A 20 7.03 13.34 11.48
N SER A 21 6.58 12.67 10.41
CA SER A 21 7.01 12.98 9.04
C SER A 21 6.42 14.30 8.54
N LEU A 22 5.13 14.59 8.78
CA LEU A 22 4.49 15.81 8.27
C LEU A 22 5.16 17.08 8.81
N PRO A 23 5.34 17.29 10.13
CA PRO A 23 5.99 18.49 10.62
C PRO A 23 7.41 18.64 10.12
N LEU A 24 8.15 17.53 10.03
CA LEU A 24 9.52 17.55 9.55
C LEU A 24 9.59 17.99 8.08
N ILE A 25 8.72 17.43 7.22
CA ILE A 25 8.59 17.85 5.81
C ILE A 25 8.20 19.33 5.73
N LEU A 26 7.22 19.78 6.53
CA LEU A 26 6.77 21.16 6.53
C LEU A 26 7.88 22.13 6.95
N VAL A 27 8.70 21.79 7.96
CA VAL A 27 9.85 22.61 8.38
C VAL A 27 10.83 22.77 7.23
N PHE A 28 11.21 21.69 6.56
CA PHE A 28 12.12 21.77 5.42
C PHE A 28 11.52 22.55 4.25
N MET A 29 10.23 22.40 3.98
CA MET A 29 9.53 23.15 2.95
C MET A 29 9.55 24.65 3.25
N VAL A 30 9.30 25.04 4.51
CA VAL A 30 9.36 26.45 4.95
C VAL A 30 10.78 26.99 4.87
N LEU A 31 11.79 26.26 5.34
CA LEU A 31 13.19 26.67 5.25
C LEU A 31 13.64 26.85 3.80
N SER A 32 13.25 25.92 2.92
CA SER A 32 13.53 25.99 1.48
C SER A 32 12.85 27.20 0.85
N TYR A 33 11.57 27.42 1.18
CA TYR A 33 10.82 28.59 0.72
C TYR A 33 11.49 29.89 1.16
N GLN A 34 11.85 30.00 2.45
CA GLN A 34 12.52 31.18 3.00
C GLN A 34 13.85 31.44 2.29
N LEU A 35 14.67 30.40 2.08
CA LEU A 35 15.95 30.54 1.37
C LEU A 35 15.73 31.12 -0.04
N ILE A 36 14.79 30.53 -0.79
CA ILE A 36 14.47 30.97 -2.15
C ILE A 36 13.98 32.42 -2.14
N THR A 37 13.02 32.77 -1.29
CA THR A 37 12.48 34.14 -1.24
C THR A 37 13.51 35.17 -0.78
N THR A 38 14.38 34.78 0.16
CA THR A 38 15.42 35.69 0.65
C THR A 38 16.48 35.95 -0.41
N ALA A 39 16.85 34.95 -1.22
CA ALA A 39 17.79 35.11 -2.33
C ALA A 39 17.28 36.04 -3.45
N PHE A 40 15.96 36.25 -3.55
CA PHE A 40 15.39 37.24 -4.48
C PHE A 40 15.56 38.67 -4.01
N VAL A 41 15.56 38.92 -2.70
CA VAL A 41 15.56 40.26 -2.11
C VAL A 41 16.95 40.67 -1.61
N ASN A 42 17.74 39.74 -1.08
CA ASN A 42 19.07 39.99 -0.53
C ASN A 42 20.17 39.46 -1.48
N PRO A 43 20.99 40.34 -2.09
CA PRO A 43 22.07 39.93 -2.98
C PRO A 43 23.20 39.16 -2.29
N GLU A 44 23.47 39.39 -1.00
CA GLU A 44 24.51 38.67 -0.26
C GLU A 44 24.17 37.17 -0.14
N VAL A 45 22.91 36.86 0.15
CA VAL A 45 22.43 35.47 0.23
C VAL A 45 22.50 34.76 -1.11
N ARG A 46 22.40 35.50 -2.22
CA ARG A 46 22.53 34.96 -3.57
C ARG A 46 23.99 34.66 -3.92
N GLU A 47 24.92 35.51 -3.51
CA GLU A 47 26.35 35.30 -3.70
C GLU A 47 26.83 34.06 -2.93
N ASP A 48 26.34 33.88 -1.71
CA ASP A 48 26.69 32.75 -0.84
C ASP A 48 25.70 31.56 -0.92
N ILE A 49 24.89 31.46 -1.99
CA ILE A 49 23.77 30.50 -2.08
C ILE A 49 24.21 29.04 -1.91
N GLU A 50 25.41 28.71 -2.37
CA GLU A 50 25.98 27.37 -2.28
C GLU A 50 26.22 26.95 -0.81
N ALA A 51 26.66 27.87 0.04
CA ALA A 51 26.85 27.62 1.46
C ALA A 51 25.50 27.33 2.15
N TYR A 52 24.46 28.10 1.84
CA TYR A 52 23.13 27.88 2.39
C TYR A 52 22.51 26.54 1.94
N ILE A 53 22.68 26.19 0.66
CA ILE A 53 22.25 24.89 0.13
C ILE A 53 23.01 23.75 0.81
N ALA A 54 24.32 23.90 1.02
CA ALA A 54 25.13 22.91 1.71
C ALA A 54 24.67 22.70 3.16
N VAL A 55 24.36 23.77 3.89
CA VAL A 55 23.82 23.69 5.26
C VAL A 55 22.48 22.95 5.29
N LEU A 56 21.56 23.28 4.37
CA LEU A 56 20.29 22.54 4.24
C LEU A 56 20.53 21.06 3.90
N GLY A 57 21.50 20.78 3.03
CA GLY A 57 21.92 19.43 2.68
C GLY A 57 22.41 18.64 3.89
N ILE A 58 23.28 19.22 4.72
CA ILE A 58 23.78 18.57 5.94
C ILE A 58 22.64 18.29 6.92
N LEU A 59 21.68 19.21 7.07
CA LEU A 59 20.51 19.01 7.92
C LEU A 59 19.59 17.90 7.38
N SER A 60 19.48 17.80 6.05
CA SER A 60 18.59 16.86 5.37
C SER A 60 18.98 15.39 5.59
N GLY A 61 20.27 15.09 5.73
CA GLY A 61 20.75 13.71 5.90
C GLY A 61 20.19 13.01 7.15
N PRO A 62 20.40 13.57 8.36
CA PRO A 62 19.80 13.04 9.59
C PRO A 62 18.27 13.05 9.57
N ALA A 63 17.64 14.07 8.97
CA ALA A 63 16.19 14.15 8.84
C ALA A 63 15.63 13.02 7.97
N TYR A 64 16.24 12.76 6.81
CA TYR A 64 15.89 11.64 5.93
C TYR A 64 16.05 10.30 6.66
N MET A 65 17.16 10.12 7.39
CA MET A 65 17.42 8.90 8.15
C MET A 65 16.38 8.65 9.26
N ALA A 66 15.88 9.71 9.90
CA ALA A 66 14.81 9.58 10.88
C ALA A 66 13.50 9.14 10.19
N ILE A 67 13.13 9.82 9.10
CA ILE A 67 11.92 9.53 8.34
C ILE A 67 11.92 8.10 7.78
N SER A 68 13.03 7.66 7.20
CA SER A 68 13.14 6.32 6.60
C SER A 68 12.87 5.24 7.65
N ARG A 69 13.40 5.38 8.87
CA ARG A 69 13.15 4.43 9.96
C ARG A 69 11.69 4.33 10.37
N PHE A 70 10.95 5.45 10.35
CA PHE A 70 9.52 5.42 10.62
C PHE A 70 8.76 4.69 9.51
N PHE A 71 9.10 4.93 8.25
CA PHE A 71 8.51 4.21 7.12
C PHE A 71 8.86 2.72 7.12
N ASP A 72 10.09 2.35 7.46
CA ASP A 72 10.51 0.94 7.57
C ASP A 72 9.69 0.21 8.63
N ARG A 73 9.53 0.83 9.81
CA ARG A 73 8.72 0.28 10.90
C ARG A 73 7.24 0.16 10.52
N TRP A 74 6.74 1.12 9.76
CA TRP A 74 5.37 1.10 9.26
C TRP A 74 5.14 -0.03 8.26
N ASN A 75 6.02 -0.16 7.28
CA ASN A 75 5.94 -1.25 6.29
C ASN A 75 6.01 -2.62 6.97
N ALA A 76 6.87 -2.77 7.99
CA ALA A 76 6.97 -4.02 8.74
C ALA A 76 5.68 -4.38 9.50
N GLU A 77 4.98 -3.40 10.09
CA GLU A 77 3.70 -3.64 10.76
C GLU A 77 2.59 -4.02 9.77
N GLU A 78 2.53 -3.37 8.61
CA GLU A 78 1.59 -3.72 7.56
C GLU A 78 1.84 -5.14 7.01
N GLU A 79 3.11 -5.53 6.84
CA GLU A 79 3.48 -6.88 6.41
C GLU A 79 3.09 -7.94 7.46
N GLU A 80 3.36 -7.69 8.74
CA GLU A 80 2.93 -8.58 9.83
C GLU A 80 1.41 -8.72 9.88
N HIS A 81 0.67 -7.63 9.66
CA HIS A 81 -0.78 -7.66 9.63
C HIS A 81 -1.31 -8.55 8.50
N ILE A 82 -0.79 -8.37 7.27
CA ILE A 82 -1.16 -9.20 6.12
C ILE A 82 -0.84 -10.67 6.38
N GLU A 83 0.32 -10.95 6.97
CA GLU A 83 0.69 -12.32 7.31
C GLU A 83 -0.21 -12.92 8.39
N SER A 84 -0.60 -12.13 9.40
CA SER A 84 -1.53 -12.56 10.45
C SER A 84 -2.90 -12.96 9.87
N ILE A 85 -3.42 -12.18 8.93
CA ILE A 85 -4.67 -12.48 8.21
C ILE A 85 -4.51 -13.77 7.39
N ARG A 86 -3.39 -13.92 6.67
CA ARG A 86 -3.10 -15.16 5.92
C ARG A 86 -3.07 -16.39 6.84
N ARG A 87 -2.45 -16.28 8.01
CA ARG A 87 -2.40 -17.36 9.01
C ARG A 87 -3.80 -17.67 9.54
N GLN A 88 -4.61 -16.66 9.85
CA GLN A 88 -5.99 -16.84 10.30
C GLN A 88 -6.83 -17.59 9.25
N HIS A 89 -6.74 -17.20 7.97
CA HIS A 89 -7.46 -17.90 6.90
C HIS A 89 -7.00 -19.34 6.73
N LYS A 90 -5.69 -19.63 6.87
CA LYS A 90 -5.18 -21.00 6.84
C LYS A 90 -5.71 -21.81 8.02
N THR A 91 -5.63 -21.28 9.25
CA THR A 91 -6.16 -21.94 10.44
C THR A 91 -7.66 -22.16 10.35
N GLU A 92 -8.42 -21.20 9.79
CA GLU A 92 -9.84 -21.36 9.56
C GLU A 92 -10.13 -22.45 8.52
N ASN A 93 -9.36 -22.51 7.43
CA ASN A 93 -9.49 -23.55 6.41
C ASN A 93 -9.20 -24.95 7.00
N ASP A 94 -8.11 -25.08 7.76
CA ASP A 94 -7.73 -26.33 8.43
C ASP A 94 -8.78 -26.75 9.48
N LEU A 95 -9.37 -25.80 10.21
CA LEU A 95 -10.46 -26.06 11.14
C LEU A 95 -11.73 -26.52 10.39
N ARG A 96 -12.03 -25.97 9.21
CA ARG A 96 -13.14 -26.40 8.35
C ARG A 96 -12.89 -27.80 7.78
N ARG A 97 -11.64 -28.16 7.44
CA ARG A 97 -11.23 -29.54 7.09
C ARG A 97 -11.45 -30.49 8.25
N ALA A 98 -10.94 -30.16 9.44
CA ALA A 98 -11.07 -31.00 10.64
C ALA A 98 -12.53 -31.18 11.11
N LYS A 99 -13.39 -30.20 10.87
CA LYS A 99 -14.84 -30.27 11.15
C LYS A 99 -15.65 -30.98 10.05
N GLY A 100 -14.99 -31.57 9.04
CA GLY A 100 -15.65 -32.33 7.97
C GLY A 100 -16.53 -31.50 7.02
N ARG A 101 -16.29 -30.18 6.93
CA ARG A 101 -17.06 -29.26 6.06
C ARG A 101 -16.37 -28.91 4.74
N LEU A 102 -15.19 -29.47 4.49
CA LEU A 102 -14.66 -29.54 3.13
C LEU A 102 -14.98 -30.95 2.65
N GLN A 103 -16.07 -31.07 1.90
CA GLN A 103 -16.26 -32.20 0.99
C GLN A 103 -14.98 -32.26 0.15
N GLU A 104 -14.28 -33.39 0.26
CA GLU A 104 -13.24 -33.75 -0.70
C GLU A 104 -13.83 -33.65 -2.11
N ASP A 105 -13.02 -33.16 -3.04
CA ASP A 105 -13.33 -33.01 -4.45
C ASP A 105 -14.01 -34.27 -5.00
N GLU A 106 -15.33 -34.28 -5.16
CA GLU A 106 -16.03 -35.33 -5.92
C GLU A 106 -17.46 -34.87 -6.27
N GLU A 107 -17.59 -34.07 -7.32
CA GLU A 107 -18.68 -34.33 -8.26
C GLU A 107 -18.06 -34.56 -9.63
N PRO A 108 -18.12 -35.78 -10.19
CA PRO A 108 -17.78 -35.96 -11.59
C PRO A 108 -18.70 -35.06 -12.41
N ILE A 109 -18.14 -34.28 -13.33
CA ILE A 109 -18.91 -33.51 -14.29
C ILE A 109 -19.75 -34.51 -15.08
N ILE A 110 -21.03 -34.65 -14.73
CA ILE A 110 -22.00 -35.36 -15.55
C ILE A 110 -22.34 -34.40 -16.68
N ILE A 111 -21.72 -34.63 -17.85
CA ILE A 111 -22.18 -34.02 -19.09
C ILE A 111 -23.49 -34.73 -19.43
N GLU A 112 -24.62 -34.17 -19.03
CA GLU A 112 -25.91 -34.57 -19.58
C GLU A 112 -25.94 -34.15 -21.06
N PRO A 113 -26.16 -35.07 -22.02
CA PRO A 113 -26.41 -34.66 -23.39
C PRO A 113 -27.73 -33.88 -23.43
N GLU A 114 -27.68 -32.65 -23.97
CA GLU A 114 -28.86 -31.83 -24.24
C GLU A 114 -29.93 -32.66 -24.97
N PRO A 115 -31.19 -32.67 -24.48
CA PRO A 115 -32.29 -33.13 -25.29
C PRO A 115 -32.66 -31.97 -26.21
N ASP A 116 -32.40 -32.11 -27.51
CA ASP A 116 -33.25 -31.65 -28.61
C ASP A 116 -32.42 -31.49 -29.90
N GLU A 117 -32.13 -32.61 -30.57
CA GLU A 117 -32.04 -32.59 -32.04
C GLU A 117 -33.00 -33.63 -32.61
N ASP A 118 -34.07 -33.08 -33.20
CA ASP A 118 -35.15 -33.73 -33.93
C ASP A 118 -34.61 -34.68 -35.02
N PRO A 119 -35.03 -35.96 -35.11
CA PRO A 119 -34.46 -36.97 -36.02
C PRO A 119 -34.84 -36.80 -37.51
N LEU A 120 -35.14 -35.59 -37.98
CA LEU A 120 -35.66 -35.32 -39.33
C LEU A 120 -34.79 -34.35 -40.15
N GLN A 121 -33.48 -34.59 -40.26
CA GLN A 121 -32.67 -34.02 -41.37
C GLN A 121 -31.69 -34.99 -42.05
N THR A 122 -31.79 -36.31 -41.82
CA THR A 122 -31.09 -37.30 -42.66
C THR A 122 -31.90 -37.62 -43.91
N LYS A 123 -32.16 -36.64 -44.80
CA LYS A 123 -32.44 -36.81 -46.24
C LYS A 123 -32.49 -35.44 -46.90
N LEU A 124 -31.39 -34.94 -47.45
CA LEU A 124 -31.34 -34.27 -48.76
C LEU A 124 -29.89 -33.85 -49.05
N PHE A 125 -29.36 -34.46 -50.11
CA PHE A 125 -28.06 -34.31 -50.77
C PHE A 125 -26.87 -35.05 -50.17
#